data_AF-A6TAR5-F1
#
_entry.id   AF-A6TAR5-F1
#
_cell.length_a   1.000
_cell.length_b   1.000
_cell.length_c   1.000
_cell.angle_alpha   90.00
_cell.angle_beta   90.00
_cell.angle_gamma   90.00
#
_symmetry.space_group_name_H-M   'P 1'
#
loop_
_entity.id
_entity.type
_entity.pdbx_description
1 polymer ?
#
loop_
_entity_poly.entity_id
_entity_poly.type
_entity_poly.pdbx_seq_one_letter_code
_entity_poly.pdbx_strand_id
1 'polypeptide(L)' 'MSIDVETLVKQLGKPYQDIYEQGLVPYETKPSVTVSDDIYRLDMKREGIYLAFINDLKKT' A
#
# COMPACT_ATOMS: atom_id res chain seq x y z
N MET A 1 -10.41 -4.83 -12.38
CA MET A 1 -9.30 -5.78 -12.62
C MET A 1 -9.54 -6.91 -11.62
N SER A 2 -8.61 -7.83 -11.37
CA SER A 2 -8.71 -8.70 -10.18
C SER A 2 -7.38 -8.59 -9.45
N ILE A 3 -7.43 -8.25 -8.16
CA ILE A 3 -6.25 -8.18 -7.32
C ILE A 3 -6.08 -9.51 -6.61
N ASP A 4 -4.90 -10.12 -6.74
CA ASP A 4 -4.51 -11.24 -5.90
C ASP A 4 -4.08 -10.73 -4.53
N VAL A 5 -5.04 -10.67 -3.61
CA VAL A 5 -4.83 -10.18 -2.24
C VAL A 5 -3.86 -11.07 -1.46
N GLU A 6 -3.87 -12.39 -1.70
CA GLU A 6 -2.98 -13.31 -1.00
C GLU A 6 -1.52 -13.04 -1.36
N THR A 7 -1.24 -12.92 -2.67
CA THR A 7 0.11 -12.60 -3.14
C THR A 7 0.53 -11.19 -2.71
N LEU A 8 -0.37 -10.20 -2.76
CA LEU A 8 -0.11 -8.84 -2.28
C LEU A 8 0.31 -8.83 -0.80
N VAL A 9 -0.41 -9.55 0.07
CA VAL A 9 -0.09 -9.65 1.51
C VAL A 9 1.28 -10.29 1.75
N LYS A 10 1.67 -11.30 0.96
CA LYS A 10 2.99 -11.95 1.06
C LYS A 10 4.16 -11.05 0.63
N GLN A 11 3.90 -10.02 -0.17
CA GLN A 11 4.94 -9.07 -0.61
C GLN A 11 5.02 -7.81 0.27
N LEU A 12 4.19 -7.69 1.31
CA LEU A 12 4.26 -6.57 2.25
C LEU A 12 5.65 -6.51 2.91
N GLY A 13 6.19 -5.30 3.03
CA GLY A 13 7.55 -5.06 3.53
C GLY A 13 8.61 -4.90 2.43
N LYS A 14 8.29 -5.26 1.17
CA LYS A 14 9.12 -4.90 0.01
C LYS A 14 8.92 -3.44 -0.41
N PRO A 15 9.87 -2.85 -1.16
CA PRO A 15 9.66 -1.57 -1.81
C PRO A 15 8.39 -1.55 -2.65
N TYR A 16 7.66 -0.42 -2.62
CA TYR A 16 6.43 -0.25 -3.39
C TYR A 16 6.64 -0.50 -4.90
N GLN A 17 7.79 -0.06 -5.44
CA GLN A 17 8.14 -0.23 -6.85
C GLN A 17 8.17 -1.71 -7.25
N ASP A 18 8.76 -2.59 -6.43
CA ASP A 18 8.80 -4.03 -6.68
C ASP A 18 7.39 -4.65 -6.73
N ILE A 19 6.47 -4.17 -5.89
CA ILE A 19 5.08 -4.63 -5.84
C ILE A 19 4.31 -4.14 -7.08
N TYR A 20 4.60 -2.91 -7.55
CA TYR A 20 4.02 -2.34 -8.76
C TYR A 20 4.51 -3.04 -10.03
N GLU A 21 5.81 -3.29 -10.16
CA GLU A 21 6.40 -3.98 -11.31
C GLU A 21 5.92 -5.42 -11.47
N GLN A 22 5.54 -6.08 -10.36
CA GLN A 22 4.88 -7.39 -10.37
C GLN A 22 3.40 -7.33 -10.78
N GLY A 23 2.83 -6.13 -10.97
CA GLY A 23 1.43 -5.94 -11.33
C GLY A 23 0.44 -6.24 -10.18
N LEU A 24 0.92 -6.32 -8.94
CA LEU A 24 0.08 -6.64 -7.77
C LEU A 24 -0.75 -5.43 -7.30
N VAL A 25 -0.34 -4.21 -7.68
CA VAL A 25 -1.11 -2.98 -7.45
C VAL A 25 -1.36 -2.25 -8.78
N PRO A 26 -2.55 -1.66 -8.99
CA PRO A 26 -2.92 -0.96 -10.23
C PRO A 26 -2.28 0.42 -10.41
N TYR A 27 -1.67 0.97 -9.37
CA TYR A 27 -1.34 2.38 -9.30
C TYR A 27 0.18 2.55 -9.31
N GLU A 28 0.67 3.37 -10.25
CA GLU A 28 2.08 3.74 -10.32
C GLU A 28 2.44 4.75 -9.22
N THR A 29 1.49 5.63 -8.89
CA THR A 29 1.71 6.66 -7.86
C THR A 29 1.77 6.02 -6.48
N LYS A 30 2.97 6.06 -5.89
CA LYS A 30 3.18 5.63 -4.51
C LYS A 30 2.24 6.42 -3.57
N PRO A 31 1.56 5.75 -2.62
CA PRO A 31 0.80 6.43 -1.60
C PRO A 31 1.73 7.36 -0.82
N SER A 32 1.48 8.66 -0.94
CA SER A 32 2.20 9.71 -0.23
C SER A 32 1.54 9.94 1.12
N VAL A 33 2.33 10.08 2.16
CA VAL A 33 1.86 10.31 3.52
C VAL A 33 2.64 11.48 4.08
N THR A 34 1.94 12.38 4.76
CA THR A 34 2.61 13.49 5.46
C THR A 34 3.22 12.96 6.75
N VAL A 35 4.34 13.54 7.20
CA VAL A 35 4.98 13.12 8.46
C VAL A 35 4.07 13.25 9.69
N SER A 36 2.96 13.99 9.59
CA SER A 36 1.93 14.11 10.62
C SER A 36 0.86 13.01 10.60
N ASP A 37 0.81 12.17 9.56
CA ASP A 37 -0.19 11.13 9.42
C ASP A 37 0.22 9.85 10.16
N ASP A 38 -0.68 9.41 11.03
CA ASP A 38 -0.51 8.20 11.87
C ASP A 38 -0.77 6.90 11.09
N ILE A 39 -1.18 7.01 9.83
CA ILE A 39 -1.64 5.88 9.04
C ILE A 39 -1.16 6.02 7.59
N TYR A 40 -0.43 5.02 7.10
CA TYR A 40 -0.20 4.84 5.67
C TYR A 40 -1.41 4.20 5.02
N ARG A 41 -1.96 4.85 3.98
CA ARG A 41 -3.17 4.39 3.30
C ARG A 41 -2.91 4.21 1.82
N LEU A 42 -3.38 3.09 1.27
CA LEU A 42 -3.50 2.86 -0.16
C LEU A 42 -4.96 2.59 -0.47
N ASP A 43 -5.61 3.58 -1.09
CA ASP A 43 -7.01 3.48 -1.48
C ASP A 43 -7.12 2.96 -2.92
N MET A 44 -7.61 1.73 -3.06
CA MET A 44 -7.73 1.03 -4.34
C MET A 44 -9.20 1.03 -4.80
N LYS A 45 -9.83 2.21 -4.81
CA LYS A 45 -11.27 2.44 -5.06
C LYS A 45 -11.90 1.58 -6.16
N ARG A 46 -11.22 1.43 -7.31
CA ARG A 46 -11.73 0.67 -8.46
C ARG A 46 -11.85 -0.83 -8.21
N GLU A 47 -11.13 -1.33 -7.21
CA GLU A 47 -11.04 -2.73 -6.84
C GLU A 47 -11.68 -3.00 -5.47
N GLY A 48 -12.29 -1.99 -4.85
CA GLY A 48 -13.00 -2.11 -3.56
C GLY A 48 -12.09 -2.44 -2.37
N ILE A 49 -10.78 -2.23 -2.49
CA ILE A 49 -9.78 -2.58 -1.46
C ILE A 49 -9.24 -1.31 -0.81
N TYR A 50 -9.15 -1.34 0.52
CA TYR A 50 -8.53 -0.29 1.32
C TYR A 50 -7.44 -0.91 2.20
N LEU A 51 -6.20 -0.51 1.98
CA LEU A 51 -5.05 -0.99 2.75
C LEU A 51 -4.58 0.14 3.67
N ALA A 52 -4.53 -0.12 4.98
CA ALA A 52 -4.07 0.83 5.97
C ALA A 52 -3.04 0.19 6.90
N PHE A 53 -1.94 0.89 7.13
CA PHE A 53 -0.88 0.51 8.06
C PHE A 53 -0.74 1.59 9.11
N ILE A 54 -0.62 1.18 10.37
CA ILE A 54 -0.33 2.13 11.45
C ILE A 54 1.12 2.56 11.30
N ASN A 55 1.32 3.87 11.14
CA ASN A 55 2.63 4.48 11.13
C ASN A 55 3.04 4.81 12.57
N ASP A 56 3.31 3.78 13.37
CA ASP A 56 3.80 3.97 14.75
C ASP A 56 5.32 4.12 14.74
N LEU A 57 5.81 5.17 14.08
CA LEU A 57 7.11 5.73 14.40
C LEU A 57 6.92 6.38 15.75
N LYS A 58 7.35 5.73 16.86
CA LYS A 58 7.38 6.31 18.21
C LYS A 58 7.48 7.84 18.12
N LYS A 59 6.34 8.52 18.30
CA LYS A 59 6.27 9.98 18.28
C LYS A 59 7.08 10.43 19.48
N THR A 60 8.37 10.71 19.25
CA THR A 60 9.33 11.19 20.23
C THR A 60 9.86 12.52 19.73
#